data_AF-A8AB13-F1
#
_entry.id   AF-A8AB13-F1
#
_cell.length_a   1.000
_cell.length_b   1.000
_cell.length_c   1.000
_cell.angle_alpha   90.00
_cell.angle_beta   90.00
_cell.angle_gamma   90.00
#
_symmetry.space_group_name_H-M   'P 1'
#
loop_
_entity.id
_entity.type
_entity.pdbx_description
1 polymer ?
#
loop_
_entity_poly.entity_id
_entity_poly.type
_entity_poly.pdbx_seq_one_letter_code
_entity_poly.pdbx_strand_id
1 'polypeptide(L)' 'MAITWEPVWELVTVEHEGMRIRVLRDKETGLLACPICLTETVKKKGRKAADEGSFFFDVQSLIAHLTTHAS' A
#
# COMPACT_ATOMS: atom_id res chain seq x y z
N MET A 1 4.66 -20.14 18.29
CA MET A 1 5.51 -19.57 17.22
C MET A 1 4.77 -18.37 16.66
N ALA A 2 5.28 -17.15 16.85
CA ALA A 2 4.70 -15.97 16.22
C ALA A 2 5.35 -15.83 14.83
N ILE A 3 4.56 -16.05 13.78
CA ILE A 3 4.98 -15.74 12.42
C ILE A 3 4.99 -14.22 12.36
N THR A 4 6.17 -13.61 12.51
CA THR A 4 6.30 -12.16 12.45
C THR A 4 6.30 -11.83 10.97
N TRP A 5 5.20 -11.26 10.47
CA TRP A 5 5.14 -10.81 9.08
C TRP A 5 6.15 -9.66 8.92
N GLU A 6 7.15 -9.85 8.07
CA GLU A 6 8.19 -8.85 7.78
C GLU A 6 8.03 -8.33 6.35
N PRO A 7 7.01 -7.49 6.08
CA PRO A 7 6.69 -7.08 4.73
C PRO A 7 7.80 -6.25 4.10
N VAL A 8 8.10 -6.58 2.84
CA VAL A 8 9.10 -5.92 2.02
C VAL A 8 8.38 -5.03 1.03
N TRP A 9 8.24 -3.75 1.39
CA TRP A 9 7.52 -2.78 0.56
C TRP A 9 8.39 -2.22 -0.56
N GLU A 10 7.85 -2.22 -1.77
CA GLU A 10 8.44 -1.58 -2.95
C GLU A 10 7.49 -0.51 -3.53
N LEU A 11 8.05 0.62 -3.95
CA LEU A 11 7.29 1.66 -4.63
C LEU A 11 7.03 1.22 -6.07
N VAL A 12 5.78 0.88 -6.37
CA VAL A 12 5.32 0.53 -7.71
C VAL A 12 4.40 1.62 -8.25
N THR A 13 4.41 1.81 -9.56
CA THR A 13 3.42 2.65 -10.23
C THR A 13 2.38 1.72 -10.83
N VAL A 14 1.15 1.79 -10.32
CA VAL A 14 0.00 1.09 -10.89
C VAL A 14 -0.72 2.03 -11.83
N GLU A 15 -1.04 1.54 -13.03
CA GLU A 15 -1.85 2.25 -14.01
C GLU A 15 -3.24 1.60 -14.05
N HIS A 16 -4.28 2.40 -13.83
CA HIS A 16 -5.66 1.95 -13.90
C HIS A 16 -6.52 3.05 -14.49
N GLU A 17 -7.30 2.72 -15.52
CA GLU A 17 -8.22 3.67 -16.19
C GLU A 17 -7.56 5.01 -16.60
N GLY A 18 -6.28 4.95 -17.01
CA GLY A 18 -5.50 6.13 -17.40
C GLY A 18 -4.91 6.94 -16.23
N MET A 19 -5.20 6.56 -14.98
CA MET A 19 -4.59 7.13 -13.78
C MET A 19 -3.31 6.37 -13.42
N ARG A 20 -2.20 7.08 -13.23
CA ARG A 20 -0.93 6.53 -12.74
C ARG A 20 -0.76 6.86 -11.26
N ILE A 21 -0.81 5.84 -10.40
CA ILE A 21 -0.76 6.01 -8.95
C ILE A 21 0.50 5.31 -8.43
N ARG A 22 1.31 6.05 -7.67
CA ARG A 22 2.48 5.49 -6.98
C ARG A 22 2.02 4.94 -5.63
N VAL A 23 2.16 3.63 -5.45
CA VAL A 23 1.76 2.92 -4.23
C VAL A 23 2.87 2.02 -3.73
N LEU A 24 2.82 1.67 -2.45
CA LEU A 24 3.71 0.65 -1.89
C LEU A 24 3.06 -0.72 -2.10
N ARG A 25 3.80 -1.64 -2.71
CA ARG A 25 3.42 -3.03 -2.86
C ARG A 25 4.31 -3.91 -1.99
N ASP A 26 3.72 -4.80 -1.21
CA ASP A 26 4.46 -5.82 -0.51
C ASP A 26 4.93 -6.88 -1.50
N LYS A 27 6.22 -7.16 -1.52
CA LYS A 27 6.85 -8.07 -2.47
C LYS A 27 6.51 -9.53 -2.20
N GLU A 28 6.28 -9.89 -0.94
CA GLU A 28 6.01 -11.27 -0.55
C GLU A 28 4.55 -11.66 -0.78
N THR A 29 3.61 -10.82 -0.35
CA THR A 29 2.17 -11.11 -0.44
C THR A 29 1.49 -10.47 -1.65
N GLY A 30 2.13 -9.49 -2.29
CA GLY A 30 1.55 -8.71 -3.37
C GLY A 30 0.58 -7.62 -2.93
N LEU A 31 0.39 -7.42 -1.61
CA LEU A 31 -0.51 -6.42 -1.05
C LEU A 31 -0.16 -5.00 -1.50
N LEU A 32 -1.16 -4.23 -1.86
CA LEU A 32 -1.06 -2.81 -2.17
C LEU A 32 -1.48 -2.00 -0.96
N ALA A 33 -0.63 -1.08 -0.54
CA ALA A 33 -0.91 -0.19 0.57
C ALA A 33 -1.37 1.18 0.06
N CYS A 34 -2.40 1.72 0.72
CA CYS A 34 -2.90 3.05 0.41
C CYS A 34 -1.85 4.12 0.72
N PRO A 35 -1.39 4.91 -0.26
CA PRO A 35 -0.38 5.94 -0.05
C PRO A 35 -0.87 7.09 0.85
N ILE A 36 -2.16 7.19 1.16
CA ILE A 36 -2.73 8.21 2.05
C ILE A 36 -2.79 7.69 3.50
N CYS A 37 -3.38 6.51 3.71
CA CYS A 37 -3.52 5.88 5.03
C CYS A 37 -2.20 5.44 5.66
N LEU A 38 -1.20 5.15 4.84
CA LEU A 38 0.13 4.80 5.33
C LEU A 38 0.74 5.98 6.09
N THR A 39 1.15 5.72 7.33
CA THR A 39 1.89 6.68 8.14
C THR A 39 3.21 7.07 7.48
N GLU A 40 3.64 8.33 7.66
CA GLU A 40 4.87 8.88 7.07
C GLU A 40 6.14 8.06 7.41
N THR A 41 6.12 7.38 8.56
CA THR A 41 7.17 6.48 9.02
C THR A 41 7.37 5.30 8.06
N VAL A 42 6.29 4.76 7.48
CA VAL A 42 6.37 3.69 6.47
C VAL A 42 6.93 4.20 5.16
N LYS A 43 6.44 5.37 4.71
CA LYS A 43 6.87 6.01 3.46
C LYS A 43 8.36 6.29 3.44
N LYS A 44 8.95 6.66 4.58
CA LYS A 44 10.38 6.99 4.71
C LYS A 44 11.27 5.77 4.98
N LYS A 45 10.77 4.74 5.69
CA LYS A 45 11.61 3.58 6.08
C LYS A 45 11.44 2.35 5.19
N GLY A 46 10.44 2.29 4.32
CA GLY A 46 10.31 1.32 3.21
C GLY A 46 10.35 -0.17 3.57
N ARG A 47 10.51 -0.56 4.84
CA ARG A 47 10.86 -1.95 5.18
C ARG A 47 10.28 -2.52 6.46
N LYS A 48 9.65 -1.75 7.36
CA LYS A 48 9.33 -2.31 8.69
C LYS A 48 8.09 -1.82 9.42
N ALA A 49 7.26 -0.98 8.82
CA ALA A 49 6.07 -0.49 9.49
C ALA A 49 4.86 -0.77 8.60
N ALA A 50 4.14 -1.84 8.88
CA ALA A 50 2.84 -2.10 8.27
C ALA A 50 1.85 -2.64 9.30
N ASP A 51 1.98 -2.19 10.54
CA ASP A 51 0.94 -2.39 11.55
C ASP A 51 -0.22 -1.40 11.34
N GLU A 52 0.04 -0.24 10.72
CA GLU A 52 -0.92 0.85 10.59
C GLU A 52 -1.05 1.29 9.12
N GLY A 53 -2.16 0.89 8.49
CA GLY A 53 -2.51 1.26 7.13
C GLY A 53 -3.66 0.44 6.56
N SER A 54 -4.26 0.92 5.48
CA SER A 54 -5.23 0.14 4.70
C SER A 54 -4.51 -0.58 3.56
N PHE A 55 -4.67 -1.90 3.52
CA PHE A 55 -4.04 -2.79 2.54
C PHE A 55 -5.10 -3.47 1.67
N PHE A 56 -4.77 -3.67 0.39
CA PHE A 56 -5.68 -4.17 -0.63
C PHE A 56 -4.96 -5.17 -1.51
N PHE A 57 -5.62 -6.27 -1.87
CA PHE A 57 -5.09 -7.22 -2.86
C PHE A 57 -5.32 -6.77 -4.31
N ASP A 58 -6.33 -5.91 -4.52
CA ASP A 58 -6.76 -5.44 -5.83
C ASP A 58 -6.59 -3.93 -6.00
N VAL A 59 -6.17 -3.51 -7.19
CA VAL A 59 -6.02 -2.10 -7.55
C VAL A 59 -7.38 -1.38 -7.55
N GLN A 60 -8.47 -2.06 -7.93
CA GLN A 60 -9.82 -1.47 -7.92
C GLN A 60 -10.27 -1.11 -6.50
N SER A 61 -10.07 -2.02 -5.53
CA SER A 61 -10.41 -1.78 -4.12
C SER A 61 -9.57 -0.64 -3.53
N LEU A 62 -8.30 -0.58 -3.89
CA LEU A 62 -7.42 0.54 -3.54
C LEU A 62 -7.93 1.87 -4.12
N ILE A 63 -8.34 1.91 -5.38
CA ILE A 63 -8.84 3.13 -6.03
C ILE A 63 -10.17 3.57 -5.41
N ALA A 64 -11.11 2.64 -5.23
CA ALA A 64 -12.36 2.92 -4.54
C ALA A 64 -12.09 3.55 -3.16
N HIS A 65 -11.14 2.99 -2.41
CA HIS A 65 -10.73 3.57 -1.14
C HIS A 65 -10.06 4.95 -1.30
N LEU A 66 -9.20 5.17 -2.29
CA LEU A 66 -8.60 6.48 -2.57
C LEU A 66 -9.65 7.55 -2.87
N THR A 67 -10.75 7.20 -3.55
CA THR A 67 -11.85 8.15 -3.80
C THR A 67 -12.56 8.58 -2.51
N THR A 68 -12.54 7.76 -1.45
CA THR A 68 -13.12 8.13 -0.14
C THR A 68 -12.31 9.21 0.58
N HIS A 69 -11.00 9.31 0.32
CA HIS A 69 -10.15 10.39 0.86
C HIS A 69 -10.31 11.71 0.13
N ALA A 70 -10.81 11.67 -1.11
CA ALA A 70 -11.00 12.87 -1.93
C ALA A 70 -12.36 13.56 -1.67
N SER A 71 -13.24 12.95 -0.87
CA SER A 71 -14.55 13.50 -0.47
C SER A 71 -14.47 14.41 0.74
#